data_AF-A0ABD7GND0-F1
#
_entry.id   AF-A0ABD7GND0-F1
#
_cell.length_a   1.000
_cell.length_b   1.000
_cell.length_c   1.000
_cell.angle_alpha   90.00
_cell.angle_beta   90.00
_cell.angle_gamma   90.00
#
_symmetry.space_group_name_H-M   'P 1'
#
loop_
_entity.id
_entity.type
_entity.pdbx_description
1 polymer ?
#
loop_
_entity_poly.entity_id
_entity_poly.type
_entity_poly.pdbx_seq_one_letter_code
_entity_poly.pdbx_strand_id
1 'polypeptide(L)' 'MQIYLNGELTDTPSQNLLQLIQELALEGKRFAVEHNQQIVPKSKLEQITIAQHD' A
#
# COMPACT_ATOMS: atom_id res chain seq x y z
N MET A 1 -8.89 7.75 -3.44
CA MET A 1 -8.86 8.19 -2.03
C MET A 1 -7.44 8.63 -1.71
N GLN A 2 -7.29 9.55 -0.77
CA GLN A 2 -5.97 10.10 -0.43
C GLN A 2 -5.32 9.34 0.72
N ILE A 3 -4.04 9.00 0.57
CA ILE A 3 -3.20 8.30 1.55
C ILE A 3 -1.83 8.97 1.65
N TYR A 4 -1.08 8.71 2.71
CA TYR A 4 0.31 9.10 2.87
C TYR A 4 1.23 7.98 2.37
N LEU A 5 1.63 8.06 1.11
CA LEU A 5 2.60 7.13 0.55
C LEU A 5 4.01 7.69 0.75
N ASN A 6 4.81 7.06 1.61
CA ASN A 6 6.18 7.50 1.93
C ASN A 6 6.27 8.97 2.38
N GLY A 7 5.22 9.48 3.04
CA GLY A 7 5.13 10.87 3.51
C GLY A 7 4.52 11.85 2.50
N GLU A 8 4.20 11.42 1.29
CA GLU A 8 3.55 12.25 0.27
C GLU A 8 2.05 11.92 0.18
N LEU A 9 1.21 12.96 0.21
CA LEU A 9 -0.22 12.82 0.03
C LEU A 9 -0.51 12.41 -1.42
N THR A 10 -0.99 11.18 -1.60
CA THR A 10 -1.19 10.54 -2.91
C THR A 10 -2.64 10.12 -3.04
N ASP A 11 -3.27 10.44 -4.17
CA ASP A 11 -4.59 9.91 -4.50
C ASP A 11 -4.45 8.56 -5.22
N THR A 12 -5.18 7.56 -4.75
CA THR A 12 -5.16 6.20 -5.30
C THR A 12 -6.58 5.62 -5.38
N PRO A 13 -6.94 4.91 -6.46
CA PRO A 13 -8.18 4.15 -6.54
C PRO A 13 -8.11 2.81 -5.77
N SER A 14 -6.94 2.45 -5.24
CA SER A 14 -6.68 1.15 -4.60
C SER A 14 -7.45 0.98 -3.29
N GLN A 15 -8.06 -0.18 -3.09
CA GLN A 15 -8.84 -0.51 -1.90
C GLN A 15 -8.03 -1.28 -0.85
N ASN A 16 -6.95 -1.94 -1.25
CA ASN A 16 -6.07 -2.69 -0.37
C ASN A 16 -4.61 -2.54 -0.80
N LEU A 17 -3.68 -3.00 0.05
CA LEU A 17 -2.25 -2.89 -0.23
C LEU A 17 -1.83 -3.67 -1.48
N LEU A 18 -2.50 -4.77 -1.82
CA LEU A 18 -2.18 -5.53 -3.04
C LEU A 18 -2.43 -4.69 -4.30
N GLN A 19 -3.61 -4.06 -4.39
CA GLN A 19 -3.96 -3.18 -5.51
C GLN A 19 -2.98 -2.00 -5.62
N LEU A 20 -2.58 -1.42 -4.48
CA LEU A 20 -1.61 -0.33 -4.46
C LEU A 20 -0.23 -0.77 -5.00
N ILE A 21 0.24 -1.96 -4.61
CA ILE A 21 1.51 -2.52 -5.12
C ILE A 21 1.44 -2.80 -6.64
N GLN A 22 0.27 -3.22 -7.13
CA GLN A 22 0.01 -3.42 -8.56
C GLN A 22 0.02 -2.10 -9.34
N GLU A 23 -0.67 -1.09 -8.82
CA GLU A 23 -0.69 0.27 -9.37
C GLU A 23 0.73 0.86 -9.47
N LEU A 24 1.55 0.65 -8.44
CA LEU A 24 2.95 1.09 -8.40
C LEU A 24 3.91 0.24 -9.26
N ALA A 25 3.41 -0.80 -9.94
CA ALA A 25 4.19 -1.73 -10.75
C ALA A 25 5.42 -2.27 -10.00
N LEU A 26 5.21 -2.69 -8.74
CA LEU A 26 6.25 -3.22 -7.86
C LEU A 26 6.31 -4.75 -7.84
N GLU A 27 5.42 -5.43 -8.58
CA GLU A 27 5.48 -6.89 -8.76
C GLU A 27 6.84 -7.32 -9.33
N GLY A 28 7.39 -8.42 -8.79
CA GLY A 28 8.73 -8.90 -9.16
C GLY A 28 9.90 -8.06 -8.62
N LYS A 29 9.66 -6.89 -8.01
CA LYS A 29 10.70 -6.06 -7.39
C LYS A 29 10.93 -6.40 -5.91
N ARG A 30 12.10 -6.00 -5.41
CA ARG A 30 12.42 -6.06 -3.97
C ARG A 30 11.87 -4.80 -3.30
N PHE A 31 10.89 -4.98 -2.42
CA PHE A 31 10.29 -3.93 -1.62
C PHE A 31 9.81 -4.51 -0.29
N ALA A 32 9.66 -3.64 0.70
CA ALA A 32 8.95 -3.88 1.95
C ALA A 32 7.80 -2.87 2.03
N VAL A 33 6.71 -3.25 2.71
CA VAL A 33 5.58 -2.37 2.96
C VAL A 33 5.45 -2.20 4.46
N GLU A 34 5.34 -0.96 4.90
CA GLU A 34 4.94 -0.60 6.25
C GLU A 34 3.58 0.08 6.17
N HIS A 35 2.62 -0.43 6.91
CA HIS A 35 1.32 0.23 7.09
C HIS A 35 1.26 0.72 8.53
N ASN A 36 1.14 2.03 8.72
CA ASN A 36 1.15 2.65 10.05
C ASN A 36 2.31 2.19 10.95
N GLN A 37 3.54 2.19 10.40
CA GLN A 37 4.78 1.76 11.07
C GLN A 37 4.86 0.25 11.40
N GLN A 38 3.95 -0.56 10.87
CA GLN A 38 3.97 -2.02 11.01
C GLN A 38 4.36 -2.68 9.70
N ILE A 39 5.38 -3.54 9.73
CA ILE A 39 5.81 -4.32 8.57
C ILE A 39 4.68 -5.28 8.17
N VAL A 40 4.28 -5.19 6.90
CA VAL A 40 3.24 -6.04 6.31
C VAL A 40 3.89 -7.18 5.52
N PRO A 41 3.63 -8.45 5.88
CA PRO A 41 4.04 -9.59 5.06
C PRO A 41 3.34 -9.57 3.70
N LYS A 42 4.08 -9.92 2.63
CA LYS A 42 3.53 -9.97 1.26
C LYS A 42 2.27 -10.83 1.13
N SER A 43 2.16 -11.91 1.90
CA SER A 43 0.98 -12.80 1.92
C SER A 43 -0.27 -12.17 2.52
N LYS A 44 -0.16 -11.02 3.19
CA LYS A 44 -1.28 -10.31 3.82
C LYS A 44 -1.72 -9.06 3.06
N LEU A 45 -1.07 -8.70 1.95
CA LEU A 45 -1.34 -7.46 1.22
C LEU A 45 -2.80 -7.36 0.73
N GLU A 46 -3.40 -8.48 0.31
CA GLU A 46 -4.80 -8.51 -0.14
C GLU A 46 -5.80 -8.26 0.99
N GLN A 47 -5.43 -8.63 2.22
CA GLN A 47 -6.31 -8.61 3.39
C GLN A 47 -6.31 -7.24 4.10
N ILE A 48 -5.30 -6.41 3.83
CA ILE A 48 -5.17 -5.10 4.46
C ILE A 48 -5.79 -4.04 3.56
N THR A 49 -7.00 -3.65 3.92
CA THR A 49 -7.71 -2.52 3.33
C THR A 49 -6.97 -1.23 3.67
N ILE A 50 -6.91 -0.32 2.70
CA ILE A 50 -6.38 1.02 2.93
C ILE A 50 -7.57 1.96 3.16
N ALA A 51 -7.45 2.84 4.15
CA ALA A 51 -8.43 3.85 4.48
C ALA A 51 -7.96 5.25 4.08
N GLN A 52 -8.87 6.22 4.14
CA GLN A 52 -8.54 7.61 3.83
C GLN A 52 -7.57 8.18 4.89
N HIS A 53 -6.46 8.77 4.42
CA HIS A 53 -5.34 9.30 5.22
C HIS A 53 -4.57 8.24 6.03
N ASP A 54 -4.64 6.97 5.61
CA ASP A 54 -3.66 5.96 6.03
C ASP A 54 -2.23 6.31 5.59
#